data_AF-A0ABD2XGD3-F1
#
_entry.id   AF-A0ABD2XGD3-F1
#
_cell.length_a   1.000
_cell.length_b   1.000
_cell.length_c   1.000
_cell.angle_alpha   90.00
_cell.angle_beta   90.00
_cell.angle_gamma   90.00
#
_symmetry.space_group_name_H-M   'P 1'
#
loop_
_entity.id
_entity.type
_entity.pdbx_description
1 polymer ?
#
loop_
_entity_poly.entity_id
_entity_poly.type
_entity_poly.pdbx_seq_one_letter_code
_entity_poly.pdbx_strand_id
1 'polypeptide(L)'
;CSMYYFVLNQKNGLLMDKKKVTLGTQPTVLKTFRSLSTTNVFACSDRPTVIYSSNHKLVFSNVNMKEVNHMCSLNAESYPDSLALATNLAVSIGTIDEIQKLHIRNVPLGESPRRIAYQESTQTFGVITMRIDVMEQNGISTVRQSASTTVQSISNSTQNNSHNKPANTAADCGQEVEVHNLLIIDQHTFEVLHAHTLMPTEYAMSLISTKLGDDATPYFVVGTALINPDESEPKMGRILIFQWQDGKLNQVAEKEIKGSCYSLVEFNGKLLASINSTVRLFEWTAEKELRLECSHFNNIIALYLKTKGDFVLIGDLMRSVTLLQYKTMEGSFEEMARDYNPNWMTAIEILDDDTFLGAENCFNLFVCQKDSAATSEEERQQMQEIGQFHLGDMVNVFRHGSLVMQHLGESSTPTSGCVLFGTVSGAIGLVTQIPTSFYDFLKSLEDRLTNVIKSVGKIEHHFWRSFNTDLKIEACEGFVDGDLIESFLDLNHEKMTEVIQGLTIDEGGGMKKDATVDDIVKIVEDLTRIH
;
A
#
# COMPACT_ATOMS: atom_id res chain seq x y z
N CYS A 1 -12.13 -30.09 -0.12
CA CYS A 1 -13.56 -30.40 -0.33
C CYS A 1 -14.17 -29.37 -1.28
N SER A 2 -14.91 -29.79 -2.32
CA SER A 2 -15.59 -28.86 -3.25
C SER A 2 -17.05 -28.68 -2.85
N MET A 3 -17.49 -27.43 -2.73
CA MET A 3 -18.87 -27.04 -2.53
C MET A 3 -19.51 -26.70 -3.87
N TYR A 4 -20.75 -27.15 -4.09
CA TYR A 4 -21.55 -26.77 -5.24
C TYR A 4 -22.75 -25.95 -4.78
N TYR A 5 -23.06 -24.89 -5.51
CA TYR A 5 -24.26 -24.10 -5.29
C TYR A 5 -24.99 -23.86 -6.60
N PHE A 6 -26.30 -23.66 -6.48
CA PHE A 6 -27.24 -23.60 -7.59
C PHE A 6 -28.30 -22.55 -7.29
N VAL A 7 -28.88 -21.98 -8.34
CA VAL A 7 -30.11 -21.20 -8.23
C VAL A 7 -31.28 -22.18 -8.18
N LEU A 8 -31.93 -22.28 -7.01
CA LEU A 8 -33.11 -23.13 -6.81
C LEU A 8 -34.38 -22.38 -7.21
N ASN A 9 -35.11 -22.88 -8.20
CA ASN A 9 -36.44 -22.39 -8.51
C ASN A 9 -37.48 -23.06 -7.59
N GLN A 10 -38.03 -22.28 -6.66
CA GLN A 10 -38.97 -22.78 -5.65
C GLN A 10 -40.27 -23.37 -6.21
N LYS A 11 -40.67 -23.02 -7.44
CA LYS A 11 -41.95 -23.47 -8.00
C LYS A 11 -41.88 -24.85 -8.63
N ASN A 12 -40.77 -25.18 -9.29
CA ASN A 12 -40.61 -26.41 -10.05
C ASN A 12 -39.49 -27.32 -9.51
N GLY A 13 -38.71 -26.87 -8.53
CA GLY A 13 -37.63 -27.64 -7.91
C GLY A 13 -36.40 -27.81 -8.80
N LEU A 14 -36.30 -27.09 -9.93
CA LEU A 14 -35.15 -27.16 -10.82
C LEU A 14 -33.96 -26.38 -10.24
N LEU A 15 -32.77 -26.98 -10.35
CA LEU A 15 -31.48 -26.39 -10.01
C LEU A 15 -30.86 -25.84 -11.30
N MET A 16 -30.59 -24.54 -11.33
CA MET A 16 -29.97 -23.83 -12.45
C MET A 16 -28.63 -23.24 -12.01
N ASP A 17 -27.81 -22.80 -12.96
CA ASP A 17 -26.54 -22.11 -12.73
C ASP A 17 -25.64 -22.82 -11.71
N LYS A 18 -25.30 -24.08 -12.02
CA LYS A 18 -24.34 -24.86 -11.24
C LYS A 18 -23.01 -24.12 -11.17
N LYS A 19 -22.62 -23.73 -9.96
CA LYS A 19 -21.29 -23.17 -9.67
C LYS A 19 -20.57 -24.02 -8.63
N LYS A 20 -19.25 -24.00 -8.68
CA LYS A 20 -18.35 -24.78 -7.82
C LYS A 20 -17.39 -23.81 -7.15
N VAL A 21 -17.11 -24.04 -5.87
CA VAL A 21 -16.08 -23.34 -5.08
C VAL A 21 -15.39 -24.36 -4.18
N THR A 22 -14.10 -24.21 -3.94
CA THR A 22 -13.35 -25.12 -3.06
C THR A 22 -13.17 -24.48 -1.67
N LEU A 23 -13.72 -25.11 -0.63
CA LEU A 23 -13.67 -24.64 0.76
C LEU A 23 -12.88 -25.68 1.59
N GLY A 24 -11.60 -25.41 1.81
CA GLY A 24 -10.72 -26.27 2.61
C GLY A 24 -10.47 -27.66 2.02
N THR A 25 -9.86 -28.54 2.82
CA THR A 25 -9.55 -29.92 2.45
C THR A 25 -10.51 -30.91 3.11
N GLN A 26 -10.92 -30.63 4.36
CA GLN A 26 -11.81 -31.46 5.18
C GLN A 26 -13.28 -31.40 4.72
N PRO A 27 -14.13 -32.40 5.07
CA PRO A 27 -15.56 -32.36 4.80
C PRO A 27 -16.24 -31.18 5.51
N THR A 28 -16.95 -30.35 4.74
CA THR A 28 -17.54 -29.10 5.24
C THR A 28 -18.97 -29.32 5.74
N VAL A 29 -19.31 -28.78 6.92
CA VAL A 29 -20.69 -28.78 7.45
C VAL A 29 -21.30 -27.39 7.30
N LEU A 30 -22.45 -27.29 6.63
CA LEU A 30 -23.17 -26.03 6.43
C LEU A 30 -24.21 -25.79 7.53
N LYS A 31 -24.22 -24.59 8.11
CA LYS A 31 -25.16 -24.17 9.14
C LYS A 31 -25.69 -22.77 8.86
N THR A 32 -27.01 -22.60 8.86
CA THR A 32 -27.63 -21.28 8.72
C THR A 32 -27.55 -20.53 10.04
N PHE A 33 -27.32 -19.22 9.95
CA PHE A 33 -27.40 -18.31 11.10
C PHE A 33 -27.91 -16.94 10.64
N ARG A 34 -28.38 -16.14 11.60
CA ARG A 34 -28.88 -14.79 11.34
C ARG A 34 -27.95 -13.76 11.96
N SER A 35 -27.60 -12.72 11.20
CA SER A 35 -26.83 -11.56 11.70
C SER A 35 -27.47 -10.28 11.19
N LEU A 36 -27.68 -9.30 12.07
CA LEU A 36 -28.18 -7.95 11.75
C LEU A 36 -29.34 -7.94 10.73
N SER A 37 -30.32 -8.83 10.93
CA SER A 37 -31.51 -9.10 10.10
C SER A 37 -31.35 -9.97 8.84
N THR A 38 -30.13 -10.22 8.37
CA THR A 38 -29.83 -11.07 7.20
C THR A 38 -29.59 -12.53 7.57
N THR A 39 -29.94 -13.46 6.66
CA THR A 39 -29.67 -14.90 6.84
C THR A 39 -28.45 -15.29 6.04
N ASN A 40 -27.46 -15.87 6.71
CA ASN A 40 -26.19 -16.27 6.14
C ASN A 40 -25.92 -17.75 6.44
N VAL A 41 -24.95 -18.34 5.76
CA VAL A 41 -24.55 -19.73 5.96
C VAL A 41 -23.09 -19.78 6.43
N PHE A 42 -22.83 -20.53 7.47
CA PHE A 42 -21.49 -20.81 7.98
C PHE A 42 -21.05 -22.19 7.50
N ALA A 43 -19.89 -22.24 6.86
CA ALA A 43 -19.23 -23.44 6.41
C ALA A 43 -18.15 -23.84 7.43
N CYS A 44 -18.44 -24.87 8.22
CA CYS A 44 -17.54 -25.42 9.22
C CYS A 44 -16.53 -26.36 8.53
N SER A 45 -15.24 -26.03 8.60
CA SER A 45 -14.14 -26.81 8.02
C SER A 45 -12.81 -26.43 8.69
N ASP A 46 -11.72 -27.01 8.20
CA ASP A 46 -10.32 -26.53 8.34
C ASP A 46 -10.07 -25.14 7.74
N ARG A 47 -10.97 -24.65 6.88
CA ARG A 47 -11.06 -23.25 6.47
C ARG A 47 -12.49 -22.76 6.71
N PRO A 48 -12.80 -22.24 7.92
CA PRO A 48 -14.16 -21.79 8.22
C PRO A 48 -14.50 -20.56 7.38
N THR A 49 -15.66 -20.59 6.72
CA THR A 49 -16.07 -19.56 5.77
C THR A 49 -17.53 -19.16 5.99
N VAL A 50 -17.82 -17.87 5.95
CA VAL A 50 -19.18 -17.33 5.93
C VAL A 50 -19.59 -17.08 4.49
N ILE A 51 -20.75 -17.62 4.13
CA ILE A 51 -21.38 -17.49 2.84
C ILE A 51 -22.59 -16.58 3.00
N TYR A 52 -22.59 -15.48 2.25
CA TYR A 52 -23.65 -14.49 2.28
C TYR A 52 -23.93 -13.97 0.86
N SER A 53 -25.04 -13.25 0.69
CA SER A 53 -25.40 -12.64 -0.59
C SER A 53 -25.13 -11.14 -0.55
N SER A 54 -24.34 -10.64 -1.49
CA SER A 54 -24.14 -9.20 -1.73
C SER A 54 -24.38 -8.91 -3.21
N ASN A 55 -25.18 -7.89 -3.53
CA ASN A 55 -25.56 -7.55 -4.92
C ASN A 55 -26.05 -8.75 -5.75
N HIS A 56 -26.88 -9.62 -5.16
CA HIS A 56 -27.39 -10.86 -5.77
C HIS A 56 -26.31 -11.89 -6.17
N LYS A 57 -25.07 -11.74 -5.69
CA LYS A 57 -23.96 -12.68 -5.86
C LYS A 57 -23.61 -13.30 -4.51
N LEU A 58 -23.30 -14.59 -4.50
CA LEU A 58 -22.78 -15.26 -3.30
C LEU A 58 -21.32 -14.86 -3.07
N VAL A 59 -21.02 -14.46 -1.83
CA VAL A 59 -19.69 -14.05 -1.37
C VAL A 59 -19.25 -14.99 -0.26
N PHE A 60 -17.96 -15.32 -0.28
CA PHE A 60 -17.29 -16.22 0.65
C PHE A 60 -16.27 -15.39 1.44
N SER A 61 -16.48 -15.24 2.74
CA SER A 61 -15.55 -14.54 3.64
C SER A 61 -14.96 -15.52 4.63
N ASN A 62 -13.63 -15.60 4.70
CA ASN A 62 -12.95 -16.49 5.64
C ASN A 62 -13.06 -15.94 7.05
N VAL A 63 -13.29 -16.84 8.00
CA VAL A 63 -13.31 -16.51 9.42
C VAL A 63 -11.90 -16.67 9.96
N ASN A 64 -11.45 -15.73 10.79
CA ASN A 64 -10.13 -15.74 11.43
C ASN A 64 -10.01 -16.80 12.54
N MET A 65 -10.30 -18.06 12.22
CA MET A 65 -10.16 -19.22 13.08
C MET A 65 -9.53 -20.37 12.31
N LYS A 66 -8.70 -21.17 12.99
CA LYS A 66 -7.96 -22.27 12.35
C LYS A 66 -8.85 -23.41 11.88
N GLU A 67 -9.86 -23.78 12.66
CA GLU A 67 -10.76 -24.89 12.38
C GLU A 67 -12.05 -24.68 13.16
N VAL A 68 -13.19 -25.01 12.56
CA VAL A 68 -14.48 -25.09 13.23
C VAL A 68 -15.16 -26.37 12.80
N ASN A 69 -15.48 -27.25 13.74
CA ASN A 69 -16.15 -28.52 13.45
C ASN A 69 -17.66 -28.35 13.41
N HIS A 70 -18.19 -27.63 14.38
CA HIS A 70 -19.62 -27.39 14.52
C HIS A 70 -19.89 -25.95 14.94
N MET A 71 -21.03 -25.44 14.47
CA MET A 71 -21.51 -24.11 14.79
C MET A 71 -23.02 -24.14 15.00
N CYS A 72 -23.52 -23.35 15.94
CA CYS A 72 -24.94 -23.01 16.04
C CYS A 72 -25.14 -21.56 16.47
N SER A 73 -26.28 -20.99 16.11
CA SER A 73 -26.71 -19.70 16.63
C SER A 73 -27.16 -19.84 18.09
N LEU A 74 -26.69 -18.94 18.94
CA LEU A 74 -27.00 -18.90 20.36
C LEU A 74 -27.54 -17.51 20.71
N ASN A 75 -28.82 -17.45 21.07
CA ASN A 75 -29.45 -16.21 21.54
C ASN A 75 -29.95 -16.42 22.96
N ALA A 76 -29.07 -16.18 23.93
CA ALA A 76 -29.37 -16.31 25.35
C ALA A 76 -29.37 -14.91 26.00
N GLU A 77 -30.00 -14.76 27.17
CA GLU A 77 -30.04 -13.47 27.88
C GLU A 77 -28.63 -12.93 28.19
N SER A 78 -27.70 -13.81 28.58
CA SER A 78 -26.29 -13.45 28.82
C SER A 78 -25.47 -13.25 27.54
N TYR A 79 -25.96 -13.75 26.40
CA TYR A 79 -25.25 -13.79 25.11
C TYR A 79 -26.25 -13.54 23.96
N PRO A 80 -26.72 -12.29 23.81
CA PRO A 80 -27.64 -11.95 22.74
C PRO A 80 -26.95 -12.05 21.39
N ASP A 81 -27.68 -12.49 20.36
CA ASP A 81 -27.24 -12.55 18.95
C ASP A 81 -25.84 -13.16 18.74
N SER A 82 -25.50 -14.17 19.54
CA SER A 82 -24.18 -14.80 19.55
C SER A 82 -24.15 -16.11 18.75
N LEU A 83 -22.95 -16.63 18.54
CA LEU A 83 -22.67 -17.92 17.92
C LEU A 83 -21.90 -18.78 18.90
N ALA A 84 -22.24 -20.07 18.95
CA ALA A 84 -21.45 -21.08 19.64
C ALA A 84 -20.66 -21.89 18.60
N LEU A 85 -19.33 -21.90 18.76
CA LEU A 85 -18.38 -22.53 17.86
C LEU A 85 -17.66 -23.64 18.62
N ALA A 86 -17.66 -24.86 18.08
CA ALA A 86 -16.97 -26.00 18.67
C ALA A 86 -15.78 -26.41 17.79
N THR A 87 -14.62 -26.51 18.42
CA THR A 87 -13.38 -27.04 17.85
C THR A 87 -13.04 -28.39 18.49
N ASN A 88 -11.97 -29.04 18.06
CA ASN A 88 -11.48 -30.27 18.70
C ASN A 88 -11.05 -30.07 20.17
N LEU A 89 -10.73 -28.84 20.58
CA LEU A 89 -10.14 -28.54 21.89
C LEU A 89 -11.07 -27.76 22.83
N ALA A 90 -11.94 -26.89 22.28
CA ALA A 90 -12.73 -25.96 23.06
C ALA A 90 -14.04 -25.58 22.36
N VAL A 91 -15.00 -25.13 23.17
CA VAL A 91 -16.21 -24.45 22.74
C VAL A 91 -16.09 -22.97 23.08
N SER A 92 -16.23 -22.12 22.07
CA SER A 92 -16.16 -20.66 22.19
C SER A 92 -17.52 -20.06 21.87
N ILE A 93 -17.93 -19.05 22.64
CA ILE A 93 -19.15 -18.28 22.41
C ILE A 93 -18.74 -16.84 22.11
N GLY A 94 -19.26 -16.27 21.04
CA GLY A 94 -18.97 -14.89 20.67
C GLY A 94 -19.91 -14.38 19.59
N THR A 95 -19.87 -13.06 19.39
CA THR A 95 -20.55 -12.41 18.26
C THR A 95 -19.66 -12.49 17.02
N ILE A 96 -20.28 -12.38 15.84
CA ILE A 96 -19.55 -12.23 14.59
C ILE A 96 -19.51 -10.74 14.23
N ASP A 97 -18.36 -10.28 13.76
CA ASP A 97 -18.24 -8.95 13.17
C ASP A 97 -19.05 -8.85 11.87
N GLU A 98 -19.19 -7.64 11.34
CA GLU A 98 -19.82 -7.45 10.04
C GLU A 98 -19.14 -8.33 8.98
N ILE A 99 -19.97 -9.06 8.23
CA ILE A 99 -19.51 -10.04 7.25
C ILE A 99 -19.03 -9.28 6.01
N GLN A 100 -17.72 -9.02 5.97
CA GLN A 100 -17.04 -8.32 4.88
C GLN A 100 -15.84 -9.16 4.39
N LYS A 101 -15.36 -8.91 3.15
CA LYS A 101 -14.14 -9.56 2.63
C LYS A 101 -12.89 -9.09 3.38
N LEU A 102 -12.82 -7.79 3.68
CA LEU A 102 -11.78 -7.16 4.48
C LEU A 102 -12.45 -6.45 5.65
N HIS A 103 -11.95 -6.65 6.86
CA HIS A 103 -12.44 -5.95 8.03
C HIS A 103 -11.69 -4.62 8.20
N ILE A 104 -12.42 -3.51 8.22
CA ILE A 104 -11.86 -2.16 8.38
C ILE A 104 -12.20 -1.64 9.78
N ARG A 105 -11.16 -1.36 10.58
CA ARG A 105 -11.29 -0.69 11.88
C ARG A 105 -10.93 0.80 11.72
N ASN A 106 -11.89 1.68 11.97
CA ASN A 106 -11.69 3.12 11.88
C ASN A 106 -11.31 3.71 13.26
N VAL A 107 -10.23 4.49 13.30
CA VAL A 107 -9.80 5.24 14.49
C VAL A 107 -9.85 6.74 14.17
N PRO A 108 -10.85 7.49 14.66
CA PRO A 108 -10.99 8.90 14.32
C PRO A 108 -9.94 9.76 15.02
N LEU A 109 -9.16 10.51 14.25
CA LEU A 109 -8.15 11.44 14.79
C LEU A 109 -8.65 12.87 14.94
N GLY A 110 -9.70 13.26 14.21
CA GLY A 110 -10.19 14.66 14.21
C GLY A 110 -9.26 15.67 13.51
N GLU A 111 -8.15 15.20 12.92
CA GLU A 111 -7.14 15.97 12.18
C GLU A 111 -6.56 15.11 11.04
N SER A 112 -5.78 15.71 10.14
CA SER A 112 -5.33 15.07 8.90
C SER A 112 -4.04 14.26 9.12
N PRO A 113 -4.04 12.92 9.01
CA PRO A 113 -2.80 12.12 9.02
C PRO A 113 -2.02 12.32 7.71
N ARG A 114 -0.69 12.29 7.79
CA ARG A 114 0.22 12.52 6.65
C ARG A 114 1.21 11.38 6.42
N ARG A 115 1.77 10.81 7.49
CA ARG A 115 2.73 9.69 7.45
C ARG A 115 2.51 8.77 8.64
N ILE A 116 2.85 7.50 8.48
CA ILE A 116 2.78 6.48 9.53
C ILE A 116 4.03 5.60 9.47
N ALA A 117 4.56 5.24 10.64
CA ALA A 117 5.63 4.26 10.80
C ALA A 117 5.33 3.37 12.00
N TYR A 118 5.60 2.07 11.87
CA TYR A 118 5.47 1.11 12.96
C TYR A 118 6.81 0.89 13.65
N GLN A 119 6.81 0.79 14.97
CA GLN A 119 7.97 0.48 15.77
C GLN A 119 7.71 -0.77 16.60
N GLU A 120 8.20 -1.91 16.10
CA GLU A 120 7.95 -3.23 16.71
C GLU A 120 8.49 -3.33 18.14
N SER A 121 9.70 -2.83 18.40
CA SER A 121 10.33 -2.90 19.72
C SER A 121 9.51 -2.25 20.84
N THR A 122 8.76 -1.19 20.53
CA THR A 122 7.91 -0.48 21.49
C THR A 122 6.43 -0.81 21.30
N GLN A 123 6.08 -1.58 20.26
CA GLN A 123 4.70 -1.93 19.90
C GLN A 123 3.83 -0.67 19.74
N THR A 124 4.39 0.36 19.11
CA THR A 124 3.71 1.65 18.86
C THR A 124 3.76 2.05 17.40
N PHE A 125 2.82 2.90 16.99
CA PHE A 125 2.84 3.63 15.73
C PHE A 125 3.26 5.07 15.97
N GLY A 126 4.19 5.57 15.16
CA GLY A 126 4.41 7.00 14.97
C GLY A 126 3.54 7.50 13.84
N VAL A 127 2.76 8.55 14.06
CA VAL A 127 1.89 9.15 13.04
C VAL A 127 2.14 10.65 12.95
N ILE A 128 2.53 11.15 11.78
CA ILE A 128 2.53 12.58 11.51
C ILE A 128 1.10 13.02 11.23
N THR A 129 0.64 14.05 11.93
CA THR A 129 -0.65 14.70 11.68
C THR A 129 -0.49 16.19 11.44
N MET A 130 -1.50 16.78 10.81
CA MET A 130 -1.65 18.22 10.60
C MET A 130 -3.07 18.64 10.98
N ARG A 131 -3.17 19.67 11.81
CA ARG A 131 -4.43 20.35 12.13
C ARG A 131 -4.38 21.79 11.62
N ILE A 132 -5.55 22.39 11.45
CA ILE A 132 -5.70 23.78 11.05
C ILE A 132 -6.19 24.55 12.28
N ASP A 133 -5.36 25.49 12.73
CA ASP A 133 -5.68 26.45 13.79
C ASP A 133 -5.86 27.85 13.16
N VAL A 134 -6.45 28.80 13.89
CA VAL A 134 -6.68 30.17 13.40
C VAL A 134 -5.86 31.16 14.21
N MET A 135 -5.17 32.08 13.54
CA MET A 135 -4.46 33.17 14.20
C MET A 135 -5.44 34.22 14.72
N GLU A 136 -5.55 34.38 16.03
CA GLU A 136 -6.33 35.44 16.68
C GLU A 136 -5.43 36.56 17.25
N GLN A 137 -6.02 37.65 17.72
CA GLN A 137 -5.28 38.79 18.32
C GLN A 137 -4.40 38.38 19.51
N ASN A 138 -4.74 37.28 20.19
CA ASN A 138 -4.04 36.76 21.37
C ASN A 138 -3.12 35.56 21.04
N GLY A 139 -2.95 35.21 19.76
CA GLY A 139 -2.15 34.07 19.30
C GLY A 139 -2.99 33.01 18.58
N ILE A 140 -2.42 31.82 18.42
CA ILE A 140 -3.05 30.72 17.68
C ILE A 140 -4.15 30.08 18.55
N SER A 141 -5.35 29.98 17.98
CA SER A 141 -6.54 29.42 18.59
C SER A 141 -6.95 28.14 17.88
N THR A 142 -7.16 27.07 18.65
CA THR A 142 -7.54 25.76 18.12
C THR A 142 -9.02 25.75 17.73
N VAL A 143 -9.32 25.42 16.48
CA VAL A 143 -10.69 25.47 15.94
C VAL A 143 -11.55 24.30 16.44
N ARG A 144 -10.96 23.11 16.59
CA ARG A 144 -11.66 21.89 17.02
C ARG A 144 -10.76 20.98 17.82
N GLN A 145 -11.37 20.17 18.69
CA GLN A 145 -10.65 19.10 19.37
C GLN A 145 -10.20 18.03 18.39
N SER A 146 -8.95 17.60 18.52
CA SER A 146 -8.34 16.54 17.75
C SER A 146 -7.43 15.67 18.62
N ALA A 147 -6.88 14.61 18.02
CA ALA A 147 -5.95 13.69 18.66
C ALA A 147 -4.76 14.42 19.32
N SER A 148 -4.15 15.38 18.61
CA SER A 148 -3.01 16.15 19.14
C SER A 148 -3.37 17.06 20.32
N THR A 149 -4.63 17.48 20.46
CA THR A 149 -5.05 18.46 21.48
C THR A 149 -5.71 17.83 22.71
N THR A 150 -6.14 16.57 22.62
CA THR A 150 -6.89 15.88 23.68
C THR A 150 -6.01 14.99 24.56
N VAL A 151 -4.82 14.62 24.08
CA VAL A 151 -3.87 13.79 24.83
C VAL A 151 -3.27 14.55 26.02
N GLN A 152 -3.06 13.84 27.14
CA GLN A 152 -2.51 14.43 28.36
C GLN A 152 -0.99 14.66 28.29
N SER A 153 -0.28 13.79 27.59
CA SER A 153 1.17 13.84 27.44
C SER A 153 1.53 14.61 26.17
N ILE A 154 1.99 15.85 26.35
CA ILE A 154 2.36 16.73 25.24
C ILE A 154 3.80 17.23 25.38
N SER A 155 4.47 17.44 24.27
CA SER A 155 5.73 18.17 24.20
C SER A 155 5.76 19.09 22.98
N ASN A 156 6.60 20.12 22.99
CA ASN A 156 6.72 21.07 21.89
C ASN A 156 8.19 21.24 21.54
N SER A 157 8.49 21.42 20.26
CA SER A 157 9.84 21.81 19.83
C SER A 157 10.21 23.20 20.36
N THR A 158 11.44 23.37 20.85
CA THR A 158 11.95 24.66 21.34
C THR A 158 12.63 25.45 20.22
N GLN A 159 12.25 26.72 20.02
CA GLN A 159 12.99 27.63 19.14
C GLN A 159 14.29 28.08 19.82
N ASN A 160 15.44 27.82 19.20
CA ASN A 160 16.66 28.56 19.52
C ASN A 160 16.61 29.91 18.79
N ASN A 161 16.35 30.97 19.56
CA ASN A 161 16.29 32.36 19.11
C ASN A 161 17.44 32.73 18.16
N SER A 162 17.15 33.05 16.90
CA SER A 162 18.01 33.95 16.13
C SER A 162 17.36 34.67 14.95
N HIS A 163 16.27 34.20 14.33
CA HIS A 163 15.63 34.93 13.22
C HIS A 163 14.11 34.93 13.29
N ASN A 164 13.53 35.88 14.04
CA ASN A 164 12.18 36.35 13.75
C ASN A 164 12.19 37.87 13.76
N LYS A 165 11.93 38.47 12.59
CA LYS A 165 11.37 39.83 12.56
C LYS A 165 10.00 39.73 13.25
N PRO A 166 9.62 40.70 14.10
CA PRO A 166 8.28 40.72 14.67
C PRO A 166 7.27 40.76 13.52
N ALA A 167 6.45 39.72 13.39
CA ALA A 167 5.29 39.73 12.52
C ALA A 167 4.38 40.89 12.94
N ASN A 168 3.87 41.64 11.96
CA ASN A 168 2.93 42.73 12.20
C ASN A 168 1.61 42.13 12.73
N THR A 169 1.44 42.11 14.05
CA THR A 169 0.38 41.41 14.79
C THR A 169 -1.07 41.82 14.49
N ALA A 170 -1.30 42.77 13.58
CA ALA A 170 -2.63 43.21 13.16
C ALA A 170 -3.05 42.69 11.76
N ALA A 171 -2.11 42.27 10.91
CA ALA A 171 -2.39 41.90 9.51
C ALA A 171 -2.77 40.41 9.32
N ASP A 172 -2.42 39.55 10.28
CA ASP A 172 -2.56 38.10 10.15
C ASP A 172 -3.74 37.51 10.96
N CYS A 173 -4.54 38.37 11.61
CA CYS A 173 -5.72 37.93 12.37
C CYS A 173 -6.78 37.33 11.44
N GLY A 174 -7.20 36.10 11.71
CA GLY A 174 -8.16 35.34 10.93
C GLY A 174 -7.56 34.42 9.87
N GLN A 175 -6.22 34.36 9.74
CA GLN A 175 -5.58 33.42 8.83
C GLN A 175 -5.54 32.01 9.41
N GLU A 176 -5.75 31.02 8.55
CA GLU A 176 -5.55 29.60 8.86
C GLU A 176 -4.07 29.27 8.90
N VAL A 177 -3.66 28.54 9.94
CA VAL A 177 -2.28 28.12 10.16
C VAL A 177 -2.27 26.60 10.34
N GLU A 178 -1.46 25.92 9.52
CA GLU A 178 -1.24 24.49 9.67
C GLU A 178 -0.26 24.23 10.83
N VAL A 179 -0.65 23.33 11.73
CA VAL A 179 0.18 22.89 12.85
C VAL A 179 0.42 21.38 12.75
N HIS A 180 1.68 21.01 12.58
CA HIS A 180 2.11 19.62 12.45
C HIS A 180 2.50 19.01 13.79
N ASN A 181 2.17 17.73 13.96
CA ASN A 181 2.46 16.97 15.18
C ASN A 181 3.00 15.57 14.84
N LEU A 182 3.81 15.02 15.74
CA LEU A 182 4.12 13.59 15.80
C LEU A 182 3.32 12.97 16.95
N LEU A 183 2.39 12.08 16.61
CA LEU A 183 1.63 11.28 17.56
C LEU A 183 2.29 9.93 17.78
N ILE A 184 2.35 9.48 19.02
CA ILE A 184 2.69 8.10 19.38
C ILE A 184 1.39 7.40 19.77
N ILE A 185 1.07 6.30 19.09
CA ILE A 185 -0.19 5.57 19.22
C ILE A 185 0.10 4.12 19.62
N ASP A 186 -0.63 3.60 20.60
CA ASP A 186 -0.51 2.20 21.02
C ASP A 186 -1.07 1.24 19.96
N GLN A 187 -0.39 0.12 19.69
CA GLN A 187 -0.83 -0.77 18.62
C GLN A 187 -2.13 -1.54 18.91
N HIS A 188 -2.47 -1.76 20.18
CA HIS A 188 -3.57 -2.65 20.57
C HIS A 188 -4.87 -1.85 20.73
N THR A 189 -4.76 -0.77 21.50
CA THR A 189 -5.87 0.11 21.87
C THR A 189 -6.10 1.19 20.82
N PHE A 190 -5.06 1.59 20.08
CA PHE A 190 -5.03 2.78 19.22
C PHE A 190 -5.25 4.10 19.97
N GLU A 191 -5.01 4.11 21.28
CA GLU A 191 -4.99 5.34 22.07
C GLU A 191 -3.73 6.16 21.77
N VAL A 192 -3.90 7.48 21.74
CA VAL A 192 -2.79 8.43 21.57
C VAL A 192 -2.06 8.54 22.90
N LEU A 193 -0.84 8.01 22.95
CA LEU A 193 0.01 7.99 24.15
C LEU A 193 0.73 9.33 24.35
N HIS A 194 1.14 9.98 23.27
CA HIS A 194 1.87 11.25 23.31
C HIS A 194 1.66 12.06 22.03
N ALA A 195 1.65 13.39 22.14
CA ALA A 195 1.71 14.30 20.99
C ALA A 195 2.88 15.28 21.12
N HIS A 196 3.74 15.32 20.11
CA HIS A 196 4.81 16.30 20.00
C HIS A 196 4.47 17.33 18.91
N THR A 197 4.28 18.60 19.28
CA THR A 197 3.99 19.70 18.35
C THR A 197 5.28 20.30 17.81
N LEU A 198 5.35 20.46 16.49
CA LEU A 198 6.48 21.12 15.82
C LEU A 198 6.44 22.65 15.92
N MET A 199 7.47 23.32 15.38
CA MET A 199 7.54 24.78 15.43
C MET A 199 6.45 25.41 14.56
N PRO A 200 6.03 26.66 14.84
CA PRO A 200 5.20 27.40 13.91
C PRO A 200 5.84 27.43 12.52
N THR A 201 5.02 27.24 11.48
CA THR A 201 5.42 27.14 10.06
C THR A 201 6.36 26.00 9.71
N GLU A 202 6.55 25.03 10.62
CA GLU A 202 7.32 23.81 10.36
C GLU A 202 6.40 22.66 9.95
N TYR A 203 6.61 22.16 8.74
CA TYR A 203 5.82 21.09 8.14
C TYR A 203 6.59 19.79 8.27
N ALA A 204 5.94 18.77 8.82
CA ALA A 204 6.48 17.41 8.87
C ALA A 204 6.20 16.69 7.56
N MET A 205 7.28 16.32 6.84
CA MET A 205 7.22 15.86 5.45
C MET A 205 7.43 14.35 5.33
N SER A 206 8.30 13.78 6.17
CA SER A 206 8.68 12.37 6.14
C SER A 206 8.83 11.78 7.55
N LEU A 207 8.58 10.48 7.68
CA LEU A 207 8.69 9.73 8.93
C LEU A 207 9.14 8.31 8.64
N ILE A 208 10.13 7.84 9.40
CA ILE A 208 10.49 6.42 9.48
C ILE A 208 10.71 6.01 10.94
N SER A 209 10.59 4.71 11.21
CA SER A 209 11.04 4.07 12.43
C SER A 209 12.18 3.14 12.08
N THR A 210 13.36 3.35 12.66
CA THR A 210 14.54 2.55 12.32
C THR A 210 15.60 2.53 13.42
N LYS A 211 16.60 1.67 13.26
CA LYS A 211 17.86 1.68 14.02
C LYS A 211 18.95 2.27 13.13
N LEU A 212 19.94 2.92 13.74
CA LEU A 212 21.01 3.62 13.03
C LEU A 212 22.38 3.21 13.58
N GLY A 213 23.34 3.02 12.69
CA GLY A 213 24.68 2.51 12.99
C GLY A 213 24.62 1.17 13.73
N ASP A 214 25.52 1.02 14.70
CA ASP A 214 25.53 -0.12 15.62
C ASP A 214 24.63 0.10 16.85
N ASP A 215 23.85 1.18 16.90
CA ASP A 215 22.95 1.46 18.01
C ASP A 215 21.70 0.57 17.92
N ALA A 216 21.53 -0.31 18.93
CA ALA A 216 20.37 -1.18 19.02
C ALA A 216 19.06 -0.41 19.32
N THR A 217 19.17 0.86 19.71
CA THR A 217 18.04 1.72 20.07
C THR A 217 17.19 2.04 18.83
N PRO A 218 15.88 1.79 18.89
CA PRO A 218 14.95 2.17 17.84
C PRO A 218 14.60 3.66 17.95
N TYR A 219 14.59 4.36 16.82
CA TYR A 219 14.31 5.78 16.73
C TYR A 219 13.16 6.07 15.76
N PHE A 220 12.35 7.07 16.08
CA PHE A 220 11.49 7.74 15.12
C PHE A 220 12.25 8.92 14.52
N VAL A 221 12.43 8.92 13.20
CA VAL A 221 13.14 9.97 12.47
C VAL A 221 12.14 10.76 11.64
N VAL A 222 12.07 12.06 11.88
CA VAL A 222 11.14 13.00 11.23
C VAL A 222 11.91 13.99 10.38
N GLY A 223 11.59 14.06 9.09
CA GLY A 223 12.09 15.10 8.19
C GLY A 223 11.08 16.25 8.10
N THR A 224 11.55 17.48 8.27
CA THR A 224 10.72 18.68 8.28
C THR A 224 11.17 19.70 7.22
N ALA A 225 10.29 20.69 6.99
CA ALA A 225 10.55 21.87 6.17
C ALA A 225 9.98 23.11 6.87
N LEU A 226 10.72 24.21 6.86
CA LEU A 226 10.21 25.51 7.31
C LEU A 226 9.59 26.21 6.10
N ILE A 227 8.27 26.36 6.13
CA ILE A 227 7.50 26.95 5.04
C ILE A 227 7.35 28.45 5.28
N ASN A 228 7.77 29.24 4.31
CA ASN A 228 7.51 30.67 4.29
C ASN A 228 6.65 31.00 3.06
N PRO A 229 5.46 31.61 3.23
CA PRO A 229 4.58 31.97 2.11
C PRO A 229 5.24 32.86 1.05
N ASP A 230 6.26 33.64 1.43
CA ASP A 230 7.01 34.51 0.52
C ASP A 230 8.03 33.75 -0.35
N GLU A 231 8.27 32.47 -0.08
CA GLU A 231 9.25 31.63 -0.78
C GLU A 231 8.58 30.61 -1.70
N SER A 232 9.11 30.46 -2.92
CA SER A 232 8.63 29.45 -3.87
C SER A 232 8.99 28.02 -3.46
N GLU A 233 10.10 27.86 -2.72
CA GLU A 233 10.60 26.59 -2.23
C GLU A 233 11.19 26.75 -0.82
N PRO A 234 11.00 25.77 0.08
CA PRO A 234 11.60 25.81 1.41
C PRO A 234 13.13 25.81 1.31
N LYS A 235 13.76 26.79 1.96
CA LYS A 235 15.23 26.90 2.02
C LYS A 235 15.83 26.29 3.29
N MET A 236 15.00 26.03 4.29
CA MET A 236 15.40 25.49 5.59
C MET A 236 14.46 24.36 6.01
N GLY A 237 15.01 23.42 6.77
CA GLY A 237 14.28 22.30 7.35
C GLY A 237 15.17 21.59 8.37
N ARG A 238 14.66 20.53 8.97
CA ARG A 238 15.40 19.76 9.98
C ARG A 238 15.15 18.26 9.84
N ILE A 239 16.08 17.47 10.35
CA ILE A 239 15.88 16.06 10.62
C ILE A 239 15.92 15.89 12.14
N LEU A 240 14.79 15.49 12.71
CA LEU A 240 14.60 15.30 14.14
C LEU A 240 14.60 13.81 14.46
N ILE A 241 15.36 13.39 15.46
CA ILE A 241 15.46 11.99 15.89
C ILE A 241 14.90 11.89 17.29
N PHE A 242 13.83 11.10 17.45
CA PHE A 242 13.16 10.87 18.71
C PHE A 242 13.32 9.42 19.17
N GLN A 243 13.41 9.25 20.48
CA GLN A 243 13.36 7.97 21.16
C GLN A 243 12.11 7.92 22.02
N TRP A 244 11.28 6.87 21.83
CA TRP A 244 10.17 6.57 22.71
C TRP A 244 10.63 5.60 23.80
N GLN A 245 10.64 6.05 25.05
CA GLN A 245 11.07 5.25 26.19
C GLN A 245 10.28 5.62 27.44
N ASP A 246 9.84 4.61 28.20
CA ASP A 246 9.15 4.78 29.50
C ASP A 246 7.95 5.75 29.44
N GLY A 247 7.18 5.70 28.34
CA GLY A 247 6.00 6.56 28.15
C GLY A 247 6.33 8.02 27.82
N LYS A 248 7.58 8.33 27.47
CA LYS A 248 8.03 9.68 27.11
C LYS A 248 8.75 9.67 25.76
N LEU A 249 8.52 10.73 25.00
CA LEU A 249 9.22 11.00 23.75
C LEU A 249 10.37 11.96 24.02
N ASN A 250 11.60 11.48 23.86
CA ASN A 250 12.81 12.26 24.04
C ASN A 250 13.42 12.59 22.68
N GLN A 251 13.70 13.87 22.40
CA GLN A 251 14.49 14.25 21.23
C GLN A 251 15.96 13.95 21.52
N VAL A 252 16.56 13.07 20.72
CA VAL A 252 17.94 12.58 20.89
C VAL A 252 18.91 13.38 20.05
N ALA A 253 18.53 13.73 18.82
CA ALA A 253 19.38 14.48 17.91
C ALA A 253 18.55 15.36 16.98
N GLU A 254 19.21 16.39 16.45
CA GLU A 254 18.66 17.32 15.48
C GLU A 254 19.74 17.69 14.46
N LYS A 255 19.36 17.67 13.19
CA LYS A 255 20.24 18.10 12.09
C LYS A 255 19.53 19.14 11.23
N GLU A 256 20.07 20.34 11.20
CA GLU A 256 19.62 21.38 10.26
C GLU A 256 20.00 21.02 8.82
N ILE A 257 19.06 21.25 7.91
CA ILE A 257 19.22 21.01 6.48
C ILE A 257 18.77 22.22 5.66
N LYS A 258 19.36 22.37 4.47
CA LYS A 258 19.06 23.47 3.54
C LYS A 258 17.99 23.05 2.54
N GLY A 259 16.76 22.91 3.00
CA GLY A 259 15.61 22.55 2.16
C GLY A 259 14.57 21.73 2.91
N SER A 260 13.60 21.22 2.16
CA SER A 260 12.56 20.31 2.64
C SER A 260 13.02 18.86 2.58
N CYS A 261 12.86 18.10 3.68
CA CYS A 261 13.14 16.66 3.69
C CYS A 261 11.93 15.84 3.20
N TYR A 262 11.83 15.62 1.89
CA TYR A 262 10.67 14.97 1.28
C TYR A 262 10.52 13.48 1.62
N SER A 263 11.62 12.73 1.66
CA SER A 263 11.63 11.31 1.96
C SER A 263 12.84 10.93 2.82
N LEU A 264 12.62 9.92 3.67
CA LEU A 264 13.62 9.28 4.54
C LEU A 264 13.54 7.78 4.35
N VAL A 265 14.69 7.12 4.26
CA VAL A 265 14.79 5.67 4.16
C VAL A 265 16.02 5.20 4.95
N GLU A 266 15.90 4.07 5.65
CA GLU A 266 17.07 3.40 6.22
C GLU A 266 17.87 2.72 5.12
N PHE A 267 19.19 2.85 5.18
CA PHE A 267 20.09 2.35 4.16
C PHE A 267 21.35 1.79 4.79
N ASN A 268 21.38 0.47 5.02
CA ASN A 268 22.54 -0.27 5.53
C ASN A 268 23.09 0.32 6.85
N GLY A 269 22.20 0.60 7.81
CA GLY A 269 22.51 1.24 9.08
C GLY A 269 22.72 2.76 9.00
N LYS A 270 22.64 3.35 7.82
CA LYS A 270 22.75 4.81 7.60
C LYS A 270 21.37 5.39 7.31
N LEU A 271 21.29 6.72 7.34
CA LEU A 271 20.07 7.46 7.03
C LEU A 271 20.18 8.10 5.65
N LEU A 272 19.36 7.65 4.71
CA LEU A 272 19.23 8.26 3.40
C LEU A 272 18.08 9.27 3.42
N ALA A 273 18.32 10.49 2.96
CA ALA A 273 17.33 11.56 2.93
C ALA A 273 17.31 12.27 1.57
N SER A 274 16.11 12.58 1.07
CA SER A 274 15.95 13.51 -0.05
C SER A 274 15.63 14.91 0.45
N ILE A 275 16.40 15.89 -0.01
CA ILE A 275 16.35 17.29 0.42
C ILE A 275 16.37 18.17 -0.84
N ASN A 276 15.22 18.71 -1.25
CA ASN A 276 15.02 19.41 -2.53
C ASN A 276 15.60 18.61 -3.71
N SER A 277 16.54 19.19 -4.45
CA SER A 277 17.23 18.56 -5.59
C SER A 277 18.31 17.55 -5.18
N THR A 278 18.55 17.35 -3.89
CA THR A 278 19.69 16.55 -3.40
C THR A 278 19.26 15.28 -2.71
N VAL A 279 19.98 14.19 -2.94
CA VAL A 279 19.87 12.96 -2.16
C VAL A 279 21.15 12.82 -1.34
N ARG A 280 21.01 12.70 -0.02
CA ARG A 280 22.12 12.74 0.92
C ARG A 280 22.12 11.51 1.82
N LEU A 281 23.31 10.95 2.01
CA LEU A 281 23.53 9.85 2.94
C LEU A 281 24.17 10.39 4.22
N PHE A 282 23.57 10.07 5.35
CA PHE A 282 24.06 10.45 6.67
C PHE A 282 24.47 9.21 7.47
N GLU A 283 25.65 9.27 8.04
CA GLU A 283 26.16 8.31 9.00
C GLU A 283 25.72 8.71 10.41
N TRP A 284 25.38 7.72 11.22
CA TRP A 284 25.07 7.91 12.64
C TRP A 284 26.32 7.70 13.49
N THR A 285 26.75 8.74 14.20
CA THR A 285 28.00 8.71 14.98
C THR A 285 27.79 8.18 16.40
N ALA A 286 28.88 7.82 17.08
CA ALA A 286 28.84 7.37 18.48
C ALA A 286 28.35 8.47 19.45
N GLU A 287 28.54 9.73 19.08
CA GLU A 287 28.02 10.91 19.79
C GLU A 287 26.52 11.15 19.56
N LYS A 288 25.85 10.27 18.80
CA LYS A 288 24.44 10.38 18.41
C LYS A 288 24.16 11.61 17.56
N GLU A 289 24.99 11.83 16.55
CA GLU A 289 24.80 12.90 15.56
C GLU A 289 24.73 12.35 14.13
N LEU A 290 24.07 13.09 13.24
CA LEU A 290 24.06 12.81 11.79
C LEU A 290 25.23 13.53 11.10
N ARG A 291 26.20 12.74 10.62
CA ARG A 291 27.32 13.22 9.81
C ARG A 291 27.04 12.98 8.34
N LEU A 292 27.17 14.02 7.51
CA LEU A 292 27.01 13.88 6.06
C LEU A 292 28.18 13.07 5.51
N GLU A 293 27.88 12.02 4.76
CA GLU A 293 28.88 11.16 4.13
C GLU A 293 29.01 11.48 2.64
N CYS A 294 27.91 11.40 1.89
CA CYS A 294 27.92 11.68 0.45
C CYS A 294 26.61 12.33 -0.02
N SER A 295 26.63 12.85 -1.25
CA SER A 295 25.49 13.56 -1.84
C SER A 295 25.44 13.39 -3.34
N HIS A 296 24.22 13.32 -3.87
CA HIS A 296 23.91 13.31 -5.29
C HIS A 296 23.00 14.50 -5.63
N PHE A 297 23.25 15.18 -6.76
CA PHE A 297 22.64 16.49 -7.10
C PHE A 297 21.88 16.51 -8.43
N ASN A 298 21.86 15.41 -9.20
CA ASN A 298 21.29 15.38 -10.55
C ASN A 298 19.75 15.13 -10.54
N ASN A 299 19.01 15.87 -9.72
CA ASN A 299 17.56 15.83 -9.63
C ASN A 299 17.00 17.26 -9.67
N ILE A 300 15.76 17.45 -10.13
CA ILE A 300 15.07 18.73 -9.98
C ILE A 300 14.52 18.82 -8.57
N ILE A 301 13.68 17.85 -8.18
CA ILE A 301 13.23 17.67 -6.80
C ILE A 301 13.06 16.17 -6.55
N ALA A 302 13.87 15.61 -5.65
CA ALA A 302 13.81 14.20 -5.28
C ALA A 302 12.70 13.98 -4.23
N LEU A 303 11.52 13.56 -4.67
CA LEU A 303 10.35 13.41 -3.80
C LEU A 303 10.27 12.04 -3.13
N TYR A 304 10.69 10.99 -3.84
CA TYR A 304 10.51 9.61 -3.40
C TYR A 304 11.85 8.87 -3.39
N LEU A 305 12.01 7.98 -2.41
CA LEU A 305 13.19 7.14 -2.26
C LEU A 305 12.77 5.72 -1.91
N LYS A 306 13.44 4.74 -2.53
CA LYS A 306 13.36 3.32 -2.19
C LYS A 306 14.74 2.70 -2.23
N THR A 307 14.96 1.66 -1.45
CA THR A 307 16.28 1.03 -1.29
C THR A 307 16.16 -0.48 -1.41
N LYS A 308 17.19 -1.10 -1.99
CA LYS A 308 17.34 -2.57 -2.03
C LYS A 308 18.82 -2.91 -2.10
N GLY A 309 19.35 -3.49 -1.02
CA GLY A 309 20.80 -3.70 -0.90
C GLY A 309 21.54 -2.37 -1.03
N ASP A 310 22.46 -2.28 -1.99
CA ASP A 310 23.22 -1.04 -2.27
C ASP A 310 22.58 -0.12 -3.32
N PHE A 311 21.40 -0.51 -3.83
CA PHE A 311 20.66 0.29 -4.81
C PHE A 311 19.72 1.28 -4.13
N VAL A 312 19.64 2.47 -4.72
CA VAL A 312 18.73 3.55 -4.34
C VAL A 312 17.95 3.96 -5.58
N LEU A 313 16.62 3.78 -5.54
CA LEU A 313 15.71 4.28 -6.56
C LEU A 313 15.17 5.65 -6.11
N ILE A 314 15.29 6.64 -6.98
CA ILE A 314 14.83 8.02 -6.77
C ILE A 314 13.67 8.30 -7.71
N GLY A 315 12.57 8.82 -7.18
CA GLY A 315 11.48 9.38 -7.96
C GLY A 315 11.55 10.90 -7.91
N ASP A 316 11.79 11.52 -9.06
CA ASP A 316 11.86 12.97 -9.22
C ASP A 316 10.47 13.57 -9.50
N LEU A 317 10.26 14.85 -9.18
CA LEU A 317 9.01 15.55 -9.47
C LEU A 317 8.62 15.49 -10.95
N MET A 318 9.59 15.60 -11.88
CA MET A 318 9.30 15.62 -13.33
C MET A 318 10.32 14.84 -14.19
N ARG A 319 11.42 14.35 -13.62
CA ARG A 319 12.46 13.56 -14.33
C ARG A 319 12.33 12.06 -14.08
N SER A 320 11.10 11.56 -13.94
CA SER A 320 10.80 10.14 -13.76
C SER A 320 11.66 9.48 -12.66
N VAL A 321 12.30 8.35 -12.97
CA VAL A 321 13.08 7.53 -12.04
C VAL A 321 14.57 7.53 -12.35
N THR A 322 15.38 7.49 -11.30
CA THR A 322 16.85 7.36 -11.38
C THR A 322 17.33 6.29 -10.41
N LEU A 323 18.19 5.39 -10.86
CA LEU A 323 18.82 4.36 -10.04
C LEU A 323 20.26 4.76 -9.71
N LEU A 324 20.55 4.88 -8.43
CA LEU A 324 21.91 5.02 -7.92
C LEU A 324 22.38 3.70 -7.31
N GLN A 325 23.68 3.47 -7.35
CA GLN A 325 24.36 2.46 -6.53
C GLN A 325 25.32 3.16 -5.58
N TYR A 326 25.28 2.78 -4.31
CA TYR A 326 26.25 3.24 -3.34
C TYR A 326 27.51 2.36 -3.39
N LYS A 327 28.67 2.99 -3.62
CA LYS A 327 29.96 2.30 -3.60
C LYS A 327 30.59 2.42 -2.22
N THR A 328 30.43 1.40 -1.39
CA THR A 328 30.94 1.41 0.00
C THR A 328 32.44 1.70 0.10
N MET A 329 33.24 1.20 -0.85
CA MET A 329 34.70 1.40 -0.87
C MET A 329 35.10 2.84 -1.21
N GLU A 330 34.28 3.54 -2.00
CA GLU A 330 34.53 4.93 -2.41
C GLU A 330 33.82 5.94 -1.50
N GLY A 331 32.79 5.51 -0.76
CA GLY A 331 31.93 6.38 0.03
C GLY A 331 31.12 7.35 -0.84
N SER A 332 30.74 6.93 -2.05
CA SER A 332 30.11 7.78 -3.08
C SER A 332 28.88 7.11 -3.70
N PHE A 333 28.03 7.91 -4.35
CA PHE A 333 26.95 7.41 -5.20
C PHE A 333 27.40 7.42 -6.67
N GLU A 334 27.12 6.32 -7.37
CA GLU A 334 27.23 6.21 -8.82
C GLU A 334 25.82 6.16 -9.43
N GLU A 335 25.55 6.99 -10.44
CA GLU A 335 24.30 6.92 -11.20
C GLU A 335 24.41 5.77 -12.20
N MET A 336 23.56 4.75 -12.03
CA MET A 336 23.64 3.52 -12.82
C MET A 336 22.80 3.58 -14.07
N ALA A 337 21.55 4.03 -13.91
CA ALA A 337 20.62 4.18 -15.01
C ALA A 337 19.56 5.23 -14.66
N ARG A 338 18.93 5.78 -15.70
CA ARG A 338 17.87 6.78 -15.59
C ARG A 338 16.83 6.58 -16.67
N ASP A 339 15.57 6.81 -16.32
CA ASP A 339 14.52 7.03 -17.30
C ASP A 339 14.50 8.51 -17.71
N TYR A 340 14.62 8.77 -19.02
CA TYR A 340 14.66 10.12 -19.57
C TYR A 340 13.27 10.66 -19.96
N ASN A 341 12.21 9.87 -19.82
CA ASN A 341 10.86 10.34 -20.04
C ASN A 341 10.45 11.35 -18.95
N PRO A 342 9.72 12.43 -19.32
CA PRO A 342 9.26 13.43 -18.36
C PRO A 342 7.98 12.97 -17.63
N ASN A 343 8.11 11.99 -16.75
CA ASN A 343 7.00 11.50 -15.92
C ASN A 343 6.95 12.26 -14.57
N TRP A 344 5.74 12.70 -14.19
CA TRP A 344 5.50 13.43 -12.95
C TRP A 344 5.14 12.48 -11.83
N MET A 345 6.14 12.09 -11.04
CA MET A 345 6.02 10.95 -10.14
C MET A 345 5.06 11.19 -8.96
N THR A 346 4.29 10.16 -8.64
CA THR A 346 3.37 10.12 -7.49
C THR A 346 3.77 9.05 -6.47
N ALA A 347 4.33 7.94 -6.93
CA ALA A 347 4.95 6.92 -6.10
C ALA A 347 5.94 6.06 -6.93
N ILE A 348 6.88 5.41 -6.24
CA ILE A 348 7.83 4.46 -6.85
C ILE A 348 8.01 3.22 -5.97
N GLU A 349 8.40 2.10 -6.56
CA GLU A 349 8.81 0.89 -5.85
C GLU A 349 9.85 0.08 -6.63
N ILE A 350 10.73 -0.61 -5.91
CA ILE A 350 11.67 -1.57 -6.50
C ILE A 350 10.98 -2.94 -6.51
N LEU A 351 10.77 -3.54 -7.69
CA LEU A 351 10.15 -4.86 -7.80
C LEU A 351 11.20 -5.96 -7.58
N ASP A 352 12.27 -5.91 -8.37
CA ASP A 352 13.42 -6.80 -8.24
C ASP A 352 14.74 -6.03 -8.44
N ASP A 353 15.84 -6.70 -8.79
CA ASP A 353 17.14 -6.03 -8.96
C ASP A 353 17.22 -5.24 -10.28
N ASP A 354 16.38 -5.57 -11.26
CA ASP A 354 16.43 -5.04 -12.62
C ASP A 354 15.20 -4.22 -13.01
N THR A 355 14.06 -4.39 -12.32
CA THR A 355 12.77 -3.79 -12.66
C THR A 355 12.23 -2.90 -11.55
N PHE A 356 11.70 -1.75 -11.96
CA PHE A 356 11.28 -0.66 -11.10
C PHE A 356 9.88 -0.20 -11.49
N LEU A 357 8.97 -0.11 -10.52
CA LEU A 357 7.60 0.33 -10.71
C LEU A 357 7.48 1.83 -10.42
N GLY A 358 6.85 2.55 -11.34
CA GLY A 358 6.51 3.97 -11.20
C GLY A 358 5.01 4.20 -11.34
N ALA A 359 4.50 5.18 -10.59
CA ALA A 359 3.19 5.77 -10.79
C ALA A 359 3.35 7.28 -11.03
N GLU A 360 2.50 7.84 -11.89
CA GLU A 360 2.57 9.25 -12.28
C GLU A 360 1.21 9.98 -12.15
N ASN A 361 1.16 11.28 -12.45
CA ASN A 361 0.03 12.16 -12.12
C ASN A 361 -1.15 12.11 -13.12
N CYS A 362 -0.96 11.56 -14.31
CA CYS A 362 -1.99 11.21 -15.29
C CYS A 362 -2.64 9.83 -15.01
N PHE A 363 -2.46 9.30 -13.80
CA PHE A 363 -3.07 8.05 -13.31
C PHE A 363 -2.58 6.77 -13.99
N ASN A 364 -1.38 6.80 -14.56
CA ASN A 364 -0.73 5.64 -15.15
C ASN A 364 0.27 4.98 -14.20
N LEU A 365 0.51 3.69 -14.45
CA LEU A 365 1.60 2.88 -13.95
C LEU A 365 2.55 2.56 -15.09
N PHE A 366 3.84 2.45 -14.79
CA PHE A 366 4.84 1.99 -15.73
C PHE A 366 5.93 1.18 -15.03
N VAL A 367 6.60 0.31 -15.78
CA VAL A 367 7.74 -0.47 -15.30
C VAL A 367 8.96 -0.14 -16.14
N CYS A 368 10.01 0.33 -15.48
CA CYS A 368 11.33 0.52 -16.06
C CYS A 368 12.20 -0.70 -15.81
N GLN A 369 13.00 -1.09 -16.80
CA GLN A 369 14.01 -2.13 -16.67
C GLN A 369 15.40 -1.58 -16.97
N LYS A 370 16.41 -1.97 -16.18
CA LYS A 370 17.82 -1.73 -16.52
C LYS A 370 18.33 -2.82 -17.46
N ASP A 371 18.95 -2.42 -18.56
CA ASP A 371 19.64 -3.37 -19.44
C ASP A 371 21.10 -3.52 -19.02
N SER A 372 21.38 -4.51 -18.17
CA SER A 372 22.76 -4.82 -17.76
C SER A 372 23.54 -5.60 -18.82
N ALA A 373 22.87 -6.16 -19.82
CA ALA A 373 23.47 -6.95 -20.89
C ALA A 373 23.88 -6.10 -22.10
N ALA A 374 23.41 -4.85 -22.18
CA ALA A 374 23.75 -3.91 -23.23
C ALA A 374 25.27 -3.80 -23.46
N THR A 375 25.64 -3.62 -24.72
CA THR A 375 27.05 -3.63 -25.15
C THR A 375 27.73 -2.28 -24.97
N SER A 376 26.96 -1.19 -25.02
CA SER A 376 27.46 0.17 -24.81
C SER A 376 27.14 0.68 -23.40
N GLU A 377 27.97 1.58 -22.89
CA GLU A 377 27.74 2.21 -21.58
C GLU A 377 26.54 3.17 -21.62
N GLU A 378 26.32 3.85 -22.74
CA GLU A 378 25.17 4.74 -22.95
C GLU A 378 23.83 3.98 -22.86
N GLU A 379 23.74 2.81 -23.49
CA GLU A 379 22.53 1.97 -23.40
C GLU A 379 22.30 1.43 -21.98
N ARG A 380 23.37 1.12 -21.23
CA ARG A 380 23.25 0.69 -19.83
C ARG A 380 22.73 1.79 -18.91
N GLN A 381 23.07 3.03 -19.21
CA GLN A 381 22.60 4.20 -18.45
C GLN A 381 21.14 4.56 -18.76
N GLN A 382 20.57 4.02 -19.83
CA GLN A 382 19.18 4.27 -20.18
C GLN A 382 18.27 3.15 -19.65
N MET A 383 17.30 3.52 -18.81
CA MET A 383 16.19 2.63 -18.48
C MET A 383 15.16 2.61 -19.61
N GLN A 384 14.65 1.42 -19.91
CA GLN A 384 13.57 1.25 -20.88
C GLN A 384 12.25 1.03 -20.16
N GLU A 385 11.20 1.73 -20.57
CA GLU A 385 9.82 1.47 -20.14
C GLU A 385 9.35 0.18 -20.84
N ILE A 386 9.30 -0.93 -20.11
CA ILE A 386 8.87 -2.25 -20.62
C ILE A 386 7.42 -2.59 -20.28
N GLY A 387 6.78 -1.77 -19.45
CA GLY A 387 5.38 -1.95 -19.07
C GLY A 387 4.70 -0.61 -18.87
N GLN A 388 3.47 -0.50 -19.33
CA GLN A 388 2.66 0.71 -19.32
C GLN A 388 1.18 0.37 -19.14
N PHE A 389 0.50 1.07 -18.24
CA PHE A 389 -0.89 0.76 -17.87
C PHE A 389 -1.61 1.97 -17.29
N HIS A 390 -2.79 2.32 -17.83
CA HIS A 390 -3.64 3.32 -17.20
C HIS A 390 -4.48 2.73 -16.06
N LEU A 391 -4.15 3.10 -14.82
CA LEU A 391 -4.85 2.64 -13.62
C LEU A 391 -6.19 3.35 -13.46
N GLY A 392 -6.23 4.66 -13.72
CA GLY A 392 -7.41 5.51 -13.56
C GLY A 392 -7.61 6.08 -12.15
N ASP A 393 -6.61 5.96 -11.28
CA ASP A 393 -6.58 6.59 -9.95
C ASP A 393 -5.15 7.01 -9.57
N MET A 394 -5.02 7.95 -8.64
CA MET A 394 -3.72 8.50 -8.22
C MET A 394 -3.12 7.70 -7.07
N VAL A 395 -2.00 7.02 -7.32
CA VAL A 395 -1.29 6.24 -6.29
C VAL A 395 -0.48 7.17 -5.38
N ASN A 396 -0.67 7.04 -4.07
CA ASN A 396 0.09 7.81 -3.06
C ASN A 396 1.21 7.00 -2.40
N VAL A 397 1.12 5.68 -2.38
CA VAL A 397 2.08 4.83 -1.66
C VAL A 397 2.15 3.45 -2.27
N PHE A 398 3.38 2.93 -2.40
CA PHE A 398 3.68 1.53 -2.62
C PHE A 398 4.36 0.93 -1.39
N ARG A 399 4.00 -0.32 -1.05
CA ARG A 399 4.64 -1.12 -0.01
C ARG A 399 4.66 -2.61 -0.36
N HIS A 400 5.83 -3.22 -0.22
CA HIS A 400 5.95 -4.68 -0.19
C HIS A 400 5.15 -5.27 0.97
N GLY A 401 4.40 -6.33 0.69
CA GLY A 401 3.57 -7.04 1.66
C GLY A 401 2.34 -7.68 1.02
N SER A 402 1.69 -8.59 1.75
CA SER A 402 0.44 -9.22 1.36
C SER A 402 -0.54 -9.18 2.54
N LEU A 403 -1.84 -9.07 2.24
CA LEU A 403 -2.91 -9.17 3.22
C LEU A 403 -3.37 -10.62 3.46
N VAL A 404 -2.93 -11.55 2.61
CA VAL A 404 -3.30 -12.96 2.69
C VAL A 404 -2.27 -13.73 3.51
N MET A 405 -2.75 -14.67 4.33
CA MET A 405 -1.87 -15.63 5.01
C MET A 405 -1.16 -16.51 3.97
N GLN A 406 0.13 -16.28 3.78
CA GLN A 406 0.97 -17.12 2.93
C GLN A 406 1.18 -18.49 3.60
N HIS A 407 0.36 -19.47 3.22
CA HIS A 407 0.68 -20.87 3.47
C HIS A 407 1.75 -21.30 2.46
N LEU A 408 3.03 -21.19 2.84
CA LEU A 408 4.14 -21.72 2.05
C LEU A 408 3.88 -23.18 1.70
N GLY A 409 3.65 -23.47 0.42
CA GLY A 409 3.42 -24.82 -0.12
C GLY A 409 2.05 -25.07 -0.77
N GLU A 410 1.10 -24.13 -0.72
CA GLU A 410 -0.25 -24.32 -1.30
C GLU A 410 -0.55 -23.54 -2.59
N SER A 411 0.26 -22.56 -3.01
CA SER A 411 -0.02 -21.81 -4.25
C SER A 411 0.48 -22.57 -5.48
N SER A 412 -0.44 -23.07 -6.31
CA SER A 412 -0.15 -23.55 -7.66
C SER A 412 0.20 -22.43 -8.64
N THR A 413 -0.12 -21.18 -8.30
CA THR A 413 0.09 -20.02 -9.18
C THR A 413 1.54 -19.52 -9.13
N PRO A 414 2.18 -19.34 -10.29
CA PRO A 414 3.57 -18.89 -10.37
C PRO A 414 3.64 -17.36 -10.28
N THR A 415 3.24 -16.78 -9.16
CA THR A 415 3.42 -15.33 -8.91
C THR A 415 4.64 -15.10 -8.02
N SER A 416 5.38 -14.02 -8.28
CA SER A 416 6.53 -13.61 -7.47
C SER A 416 6.44 -12.14 -7.09
N GLY A 417 6.82 -11.83 -5.86
CA GLY A 417 6.70 -10.47 -5.34
C GLY A 417 5.24 -10.06 -5.07
N CYS A 418 5.07 -9.12 -4.15
CA CYS A 418 3.75 -8.66 -3.72
C CYS A 418 3.87 -7.22 -3.25
N VAL A 419 3.41 -6.28 -4.07
CA VAL A 419 3.45 -4.84 -3.78
C VAL A 419 2.02 -4.33 -3.68
N LEU A 420 1.63 -3.92 -2.47
CA LEU A 420 0.38 -3.22 -2.23
C LEU A 420 0.52 -1.74 -2.58
N PHE A 421 -0.55 -1.16 -3.08
CA PHE A 421 -0.64 0.28 -3.31
C PHE A 421 -1.93 0.87 -2.78
N GLY A 422 -1.87 2.13 -2.36
CA GLY A 422 -3.03 2.90 -1.90
C GLY A 422 -3.23 4.16 -2.73
N THR A 423 -4.48 4.46 -3.08
CA THR A 423 -4.85 5.59 -3.95
C THR A 423 -5.54 6.74 -3.20
N VAL A 424 -5.69 7.90 -3.87
CA VAL A 424 -6.44 9.06 -3.35
C VAL A 424 -7.92 8.73 -3.13
N SER A 425 -8.52 7.92 -4.00
CA SER A 425 -9.95 7.54 -3.88
C SER A 425 -10.21 6.51 -2.77
N GLY A 426 -9.16 6.03 -2.09
CA GLY A 426 -9.24 5.02 -1.04
C GLY A 426 -9.21 3.58 -1.54
N ALA A 427 -8.88 3.35 -2.81
CA ALA A 427 -8.67 2.00 -3.33
C ALA A 427 -7.34 1.45 -2.83
N ILE A 428 -7.33 0.14 -2.56
CA ILE A 428 -6.12 -0.63 -2.26
C ILE A 428 -5.99 -1.66 -3.37
N GLY A 429 -4.86 -1.67 -4.06
CA GLY A 429 -4.58 -2.64 -5.11
C GLY A 429 -3.28 -3.40 -4.87
N LEU A 430 -3.04 -4.38 -5.73
CA LEU A 430 -1.88 -5.26 -5.66
C LEU A 430 -1.20 -5.36 -7.03
N VAL A 431 0.13 -5.27 -7.04
CA VAL A 431 0.98 -5.61 -8.18
C VAL A 431 1.81 -6.84 -7.83
N THR A 432 1.88 -7.80 -8.75
CA THR A 432 2.70 -9.02 -8.63
C THR A 432 3.34 -9.34 -9.98
N GLN A 433 4.50 -9.98 -9.96
CA GLN A 433 5.21 -10.38 -11.18
C GLN A 433 4.80 -11.80 -11.57
N ILE A 434 4.71 -12.03 -12.88
CA ILE A 434 4.36 -13.32 -13.47
C ILE A 434 5.38 -13.72 -14.55
N PRO A 435 5.66 -15.02 -14.73
CA PRO A 435 6.49 -15.52 -15.82
C PRO A 435 5.91 -15.16 -17.19
N THR A 436 6.78 -14.97 -18.19
CA THR A 436 6.38 -14.62 -19.57
C THR A 436 5.36 -15.59 -20.17
N SER A 437 5.52 -16.90 -19.97
CA SER A 437 4.56 -17.89 -20.47
C SER A 437 3.17 -17.72 -19.87
N PHE A 438 3.09 -17.28 -18.61
CA PHE A 438 1.83 -17.03 -17.93
C PHE A 438 1.24 -15.67 -18.32
N TYR A 439 2.10 -14.66 -18.56
CA TYR A 439 1.69 -13.38 -19.14
C TYR A 439 1.02 -13.57 -20.51
N ASP A 440 1.66 -14.30 -21.44
CA ASP A 440 1.10 -14.53 -22.78
C ASP A 440 -0.27 -15.24 -22.72
N PHE A 441 -0.39 -16.21 -21.80
CA PHE A 441 -1.63 -16.92 -21.55
C PHE A 441 -2.72 -15.99 -21.01
N LEU A 442 -2.42 -15.21 -19.96
CA LEU A 442 -3.39 -14.30 -19.35
C LEU A 442 -3.75 -13.15 -20.31
N LYS A 443 -2.81 -12.67 -21.12
CA LYS A 443 -3.08 -11.64 -22.12
C LYS A 443 -4.03 -12.15 -23.20
N SER A 444 -3.84 -13.38 -23.67
CA SER A 444 -4.79 -14.01 -24.59
C SER A 444 -6.18 -14.17 -23.96
N LEU A 445 -6.26 -14.50 -22.67
CA LEU A 445 -7.53 -14.57 -21.94
C LEU A 445 -8.19 -13.20 -21.81
N GLU A 446 -7.43 -12.15 -21.51
CA GLU A 446 -7.89 -10.75 -21.41
C GLU A 446 -8.50 -10.26 -22.74
N ASP A 447 -7.83 -10.50 -23.86
CA ASP A 447 -8.32 -10.12 -25.19
C ASP A 447 -9.65 -10.82 -25.52
N ARG A 448 -9.78 -12.10 -25.14
CA ARG A 448 -11.00 -12.90 -25.35
C ARG A 448 -12.14 -12.41 -24.46
N LEU A 449 -11.85 -12.09 -23.20
CA LEU A 449 -12.82 -11.52 -22.26
C LEU A 449 -13.36 -10.19 -22.77
N THR A 450 -12.51 -9.32 -23.29
CA THR A 450 -12.90 -8.02 -23.85
C THR A 450 -13.91 -8.14 -24.99
N ASN A 451 -13.81 -9.20 -25.81
CA ASN A 451 -14.75 -9.44 -26.91
C ASN A 451 -16.13 -9.94 -26.44
N VAL A 452 -16.18 -10.71 -25.33
CA VAL A 452 -17.42 -11.33 -24.83
C VAL A 452 -18.15 -10.43 -23.82
N ILE A 453 -17.41 -9.64 -23.04
CA ILE A 453 -17.95 -8.76 -22.02
C ILE A 453 -18.43 -7.46 -22.66
N LYS A 454 -19.71 -7.14 -22.44
CA LYS A 454 -20.28 -5.87 -22.90
C LYS A 454 -19.86 -4.75 -21.95
N SER A 455 -18.99 -3.87 -22.43
CA SER A 455 -18.56 -2.69 -21.68
C SER A 455 -19.72 -1.70 -21.44
N VAL A 456 -19.77 -1.15 -20.22
CA VAL A 456 -20.71 -0.08 -19.86
C VAL A 456 -20.31 1.19 -20.63
N GLY A 457 -21.28 1.80 -21.33
CA GLY A 457 -20.98 2.98 -22.17
C GLY A 457 -20.25 2.67 -23.48
N LYS A 458 -20.03 1.39 -23.81
CA LYS A 458 -19.31 0.94 -25.02
C LYS A 458 -17.88 1.48 -25.13
N ILE A 459 -17.22 1.69 -24.00
CA ILE A 459 -15.81 2.08 -23.95
C ILE A 459 -14.97 0.82 -24.17
N GLU A 460 -14.04 0.85 -25.12
CA GLU A 460 -13.13 -0.27 -25.35
C GLU A 460 -12.15 -0.39 -24.18
N HIS A 461 -11.97 -1.61 -23.65
CA HIS A 461 -11.06 -1.84 -22.52
C HIS A 461 -9.62 -1.45 -22.86
N HIS A 462 -9.16 -1.79 -24.07
CA HIS A 462 -7.83 -1.42 -24.54
C HIS A 462 -7.62 0.10 -24.53
N PHE A 463 -8.62 0.87 -24.95
CA PHE A 463 -8.60 2.34 -24.90
C PHE A 463 -8.56 2.87 -23.45
N TRP A 464 -9.33 2.27 -22.55
CA TRP A 464 -9.32 2.65 -21.14
C TRP A 464 -7.97 2.38 -20.47
N ARG A 465 -7.31 1.26 -20.81
CA ARG A 465 -6.01 0.87 -20.23
C ARG A 465 -4.80 1.42 -20.98
N SER A 466 -4.98 2.07 -22.14
CA SER A 466 -3.92 2.74 -22.88
C SER A 466 -3.24 3.79 -22.02
N PHE A 467 -1.92 3.74 -21.94
CA PHE A 467 -1.11 4.74 -21.26
C PHE A 467 -1.36 6.10 -21.89
N ASN A 468 -1.80 7.07 -21.09
CA ASN A 468 -2.24 8.35 -21.61
C ASN A 468 -1.67 9.50 -20.79
N THR A 469 -0.89 10.35 -21.45
CA THR A 469 -0.32 11.59 -20.90
C THR A 469 -0.57 12.72 -21.88
N ASP A 470 -0.34 13.96 -21.46
CA ASP A 470 -0.44 15.13 -22.35
C ASP A 470 0.53 15.06 -23.55
N LEU A 471 1.59 14.25 -23.45
CA LEU A 471 2.64 14.14 -24.46
C LEU A 471 2.47 12.93 -25.37
N LYS A 472 2.04 11.78 -24.83
CA LYS A 472 1.97 10.51 -25.55
C LYS A 472 0.77 9.67 -25.13
N ILE A 473 0.26 8.93 -26.11
CA ILE A 473 -0.73 7.86 -25.92
C ILE A 473 -0.10 6.59 -26.47
N GLU A 474 0.07 5.58 -25.62
CA GLU A 474 0.69 4.31 -25.95
C GLU A 474 -0.22 3.14 -25.53
N ALA A 475 -0.06 2.00 -26.19
CA ALA A 475 -0.86 0.82 -25.89
C ALA A 475 -0.48 0.25 -24.51
N CYS A 476 -1.41 -0.46 -23.88
CA CYS A 476 -1.11 -1.19 -22.65
C CYS A 476 -0.18 -2.38 -22.98
N GLU A 477 1.04 -2.35 -22.45
CA GLU A 477 2.04 -3.41 -22.61
C GLU A 477 2.63 -3.80 -21.24
N GLY A 478 3.08 -5.04 -21.08
CA GLY A 478 3.74 -5.51 -19.85
C GLY A 478 2.84 -5.62 -18.61
N PHE A 479 1.55 -5.33 -18.73
CA PHE A 479 0.54 -5.45 -17.67
C PHE A 479 -0.66 -6.30 -18.12
N VAL A 480 -1.27 -6.97 -17.14
CA VAL A 480 -2.52 -7.71 -17.27
C VAL A 480 -3.50 -7.16 -16.24
N ASP A 481 -4.71 -6.82 -16.67
CA ASP A 481 -5.76 -6.32 -15.77
C ASP A 481 -6.40 -7.45 -14.96
N GLY A 482 -5.97 -7.61 -13.71
CA GLY A 482 -6.51 -8.61 -12.79
C GLY A 482 -8.02 -8.51 -12.60
N ASP A 483 -8.58 -7.29 -12.56
CA ASP A 483 -10.02 -7.08 -12.37
C ASP A 483 -10.83 -7.68 -13.54
N LEU A 484 -10.31 -7.55 -14.76
CA LEU A 484 -10.93 -8.13 -15.95
C LEU A 484 -10.81 -9.66 -15.93
N ILE A 485 -9.63 -10.21 -15.57
CA ILE A 485 -9.43 -11.66 -15.47
C ILE A 485 -10.38 -12.28 -14.44
N GLU A 486 -10.55 -11.67 -13.27
CA GLU A 486 -11.44 -12.17 -12.23
C GLU A 486 -12.91 -12.17 -12.63
N SER A 487 -13.32 -11.24 -13.50
CA SER A 487 -14.68 -11.18 -14.03
C SER A 487 -15.08 -12.45 -14.80
N PHE A 488 -14.12 -13.28 -15.22
CA PHE A 488 -14.39 -14.60 -15.82
C PHE A 488 -15.27 -15.47 -14.92
N LEU A 489 -15.05 -15.45 -13.59
CA LEU A 489 -15.83 -16.24 -12.62
C LEU A 489 -17.30 -15.80 -12.51
N ASP A 490 -17.60 -14.59 -12.99
CA ASP A 490 -18.95 -14.01 -12.99
C ASP A 490 -19.75 -14.33 -14.24
N LEU A 491 -19.10 -14.83 -15.28
CA LEU A 491 -19.75 -15.26 -16.50
C LEU A 491 -20.61 -16.51 -16.27
N ASN A 492 -21.61 -16.70 -17.13
CA ASN A 492 -22.34 -17.96 -17.20
C ASN A 492 -21.52 -19.00 -17.99
N HIS A 493 -21.87 -20.28 -17.84
CA HIS A 493 -21.12 -21.37 -18.47
C HIS A 493 -21.05 -21.25 -20.01
N GLU A 494 -22.10 -20.72 -20.65
CA GLU A 494 -22.12 -20.48 -22.10
C GLU A 494 -21.03 -19.50 -22.53
N LYS A 495 -20.96 -18.33 -21.88
CA LYS A 495 -19.92 -17.33 -22.16
C LYS A 495 -18.53 -17.79 -21.75
N MET A 496 -18.41 -18.54 -20.65
CA MET A 496 -17.12 -19.15 -20.28
C MET A 496 -16.62 -20.06 -21.41
N THR A 497 -17.50 -20.86 -22.00
CA THR A 497 -17.17 -21.75 -23.13
C THR A 497 -16.79 -20.96 -24.39
N GLU A 498 -17.45 -19.83 -24.65
CA GLU A 498 -17.13 -18.90 -25.74
C GLU A 498 -15.73 -18.28 -25.56
N VAL A 499 -15.41 -17.81 -24.35
CA VAL A 499 -14.10 -17.20 -24.03
C VAL A 499 -12.95 -18.17 -24.25
N ILE A 500 -13.08 -19.44 -23.81
CA ILE A 500 -11.98 -20.42 -23.89
C ILE A 500 -11.76 -21.00 -25.29
N GLN A 501 -12.61 -20.68 -26.27
CA GLN A 501 -12.59 -21.36 -27.56
C GLN A 501 -11.25 -21.15 -28.30
N GLY A 502 -10.46 -22.20 -28.45
CA GLY A 502 -9.14 -22.15 -29.07
C GLY A 502 -8.04 -21.56 -28.16
N LEU A 503 -8.27 -21.50 -26.86
CA LEU A 503 -7.26 -21.21 -25.86
C LEU A 503 -6.52 -22.50 -25.49
N THR A 504 -5.19 -22.43 -25.40
CA THR A 504 -4.35 -23.59 -25.08
C THR A 504 -3.53 -23.32 -23.83
N ILE A 505 -3.35 -24.33 -22.98
CA ILE A 505 -2.54 -24.30 -21.76
C ILE A 505 -1.27 -25.14 -22.00
N ASP A 506 -0.13 -24.65 -21.52
CA ASP A 506 1.12 -25.41 -21.47
C ASP A 506 1.22 -26.10 -20.10
N GLU A 507 1.16 -27.43 -20.06
CA GLU A 507 1.28 -28.23 -18.81
C GLU A 507 2.75 -28.46 -18.40
N GLY A 508 3.71 -27.82 -19.07
CA GLY A 508 5.14 -28.01 -18.85
C GLY A 508 5.71 -29.09 -19.77
N GLY A 509 6.93 -28.86 -20.27
CA GLY A 509 7.58 -29.75 -21.25
C GLY A 509 7.15 -29.51 -22.71
N GLY A 510 6.41 -28.43 -23.00
CA GLY A 510 6.10 -28.00 -24.36
C GLY A 510 4.89 -28.68 -25.02
N MET A 511 4.12 -29.49 -24.28
CA MET A 511 2.84 -30.03 -24.75
C MET A 511 1.72 -29.03 -24.46
N LYS A 512 1.10 -28.51 -25.52
CA LYS A 512 -0.08 -27.66 -25.45
C LYS A 512 -1.35 -28.49 -25.48
N LYS A 513 -2.24 -28.26 -24.53
CA LYS A 513 -3.57 -28.89 -24.42
C LYS A 513 -4.63 -27.81 -24.55
N ASP A 514 -5.79 -28.16 -25.11
CA ASP A 514 -6.95 -27.27 -25.14
C ASP A 514 -7.43 -26.99 -23.71
N ALA A 515 -7.64 -25.71 -23.40
CA ALA A 515 -8.12 -25.27 -22.10
C ALA A 515 -9.57 -25.72 -21.88
N THR A 516 -9.87 -26.28 -20.70
CA THR A 516 -11.26 -26.50 -20.27
C THR A 516 -11.74 -25.36 -19.37
N VAL A 517 -13.06 -25.18 -19.25
CA VAL A 517 -13.65 -24.19 -18.33
C VAL A 517 -13.15 -24.42 -16.90
N ASP A 518 -13.10 -25.68 -16.47
CA ASP A 518 -12.65 -26.05 -15.13
C ASP A 518 -11.16 -25.70 -14.90
N ASP A 519 -10.31 -25.81 -15.92
CA ASP A 519 -8.90 -25.41 -15.84
C ASP A 519 -8.77 -23.90 -15.61
N ILE A 520 -9.51 -23.09 -16.37
CA ILE A 520 -9.49 -21.62 -16.24
C ILE A 520 -10.09 -21.18 -14.91
N VAL A 521 -11.22 -21.77 -14.49
CA VAL A 521 -11.81 -21.48 -13.18
C VAL A 521 -10.81 -21.75 -12.08
N LYS A 522 -10.08 -22.86 -12.13
CA LYS A 522 -9.05 -23.17 -11.13
C LYS A 522 -7.93 -22.12 -11.12
N ILE A 523 -7.42 -21.72 -12.29
CA ILE A 523 -6.35 -20.71 -12.40
C ILE A 523 -6.83 -19.37 -11.84
N VAL A 524 -8.03 -18.91 -12.21
CA VAL A 524 -8.56 -17.63 -11.74
C VAL A 524 -8.92 -17.69 -10.25
N GLU A 525 -9.45 -18.81 -9.74
CA GLU A 525 -9.66 -19.01 -8.30
C GLU A 525 -8.33 -18.94 -7.53
N ASP A 526 -7.25 -19.52 -8.05
CA ASP A 526 -5.93 -19.45 -7.41
C ASP A 526 -5.36 -18.01 -7.45
N LEU A 527 -5.63 -17.23 -8.52
CA LEU A 527 -5.27 -15.82 -8.59
C LEU A 527 -6.06 -14.96 -7.60
N THR A 528 -7.36 -15.21 -7.43
CA THR A 528 -8.19 -14.44 -6.46
C THR A 528 -7.77 -14.63 -5.00
N ARG A 529 -6.90 -15.59 -4.72
CA ARG A 529 -6.37 -15.87 -3.37
C ARG A 529 -5.11 -15.07 -3.05
N ILE A 530 -4.58 -14.28 -3.97
CA ILE A 530 -3.35 -13.51 -3.73
C ILE A 530 -3.61 -12.20 -2.97
N HIS A 531 -4.86 -11.74 -2.89
CA HIS A 531 -5.25 -10.47 -2.28
C HIS A 531 -6.48 -10.56 -1.39
#